data_AF-X0UCJ9-F1
#
_entry.id   AF-X0UCJ9-F1
#
_cell.length_a   1.000
_cell.length_b   1.000
_cell.length_c   1.000
_cell.angle_alpha   90.00
_cell.angle_beta   90.00
_cell.angle_gamma   90.00
#
_symmetry.space_group_name_H-M   'P 1'
#
loop_
_entity.id
_entity.type
_entity.pdbx_description
1 polymer ?
#
loop_
_entity_poly.entity_id
_entity_poly.type
_entity_poly.pdbx_seq_one_letter_code
_entity_poly.pdbx_strand_id
1 'polypeptide(L)'
;MKLSDIGEFGLIRRIYKQPKDKNIIKGMGDDCAVVKVGGKTLVITTDTLVDGDHFSLEYFIARQVGKKAIEINVSDIGSMGGIPKYALVSLVLPKELDVSVIDEIYKGMREVGNRYKVEIIGGNITHGKQLVIDI
;
A
#
# COMPACT_ATOMS: atom_id res chain seq x y z
N MET A 1 -9.63 27.64 3.39
CA MET A 1 -9.20 26.40 4.04
C MET A 1 -8.49 25.55 2.99
N LYS A 2 -7.19 25.33 3.18
CA LYS A 2 -6.32 24.46 2.40
C LYS A 2 -6.12 23.13 3.16
N LEU A 3 -5.55 22.12 2.49
CA LEU A 3 -5.20 20.84 3.13
C LEU A 3 -4.25 21.03 4.32
N SER A 4 -3.30 21.97 4.20
CA SER A 4 -2.39 22.38 5.28
C SER A 4 -3.11 22.84 6.54
N ASP A 5 -4.30 23.41 6.41
CA ASP A 5 -5.03 24.01 7.54
C ASP A 5 -5.80 22.96 8.35
N ILE A 6 -6.23 21.87 7.69
CA ILE A 6 -7.06 20.81 8.31
C ILE A 6 -6.24 19.59 8.73
N GLY A 7 -5.07 19.38 8.10
CA GLY A 7 -4.20 18.24 8.33
C GLY A 7 -4.82 16.90 7.89
N GLU A 8 -4.03 15.85 7.96
CA GLU A 8 -4.42 14.50 7.54
C GLU A 8 -5.64 13.99 8.32
N PHE A 9 -5.54 13.91 9.65
CA PHE A 9 -6.64 13.41 10.48
C PHE A 9 -7.93 14.24 10.36
N GLY A 10 -7.81 15.55 10.16
CA GLY A 10 -8.97 16.41 9.95
C GLY A 10 -9.62 16.16 8.58
N LEU A 11 -8.83 15.94 7.54
CA LEU A 11 -9.33 15.56 6.21
C LEU A 11 -10.01 14.19 6.24
N ILE A 12 -9.37 13.20 6.85
CA ILE A 12 -9.88 11.84 7.05
C ILE A 12 -11.29 11.90 7.69
N ARG A 13 -11.44 12.62 8.81
CA ARG A 13 -12.75 12.82 9.47
C ARG A 13 -13.77 13.55 8.59
N ARG A 14 -13.32 14.43 7.70
CA ARG A 14 -14.19 15.21 6.81
C ARG A 14 -14.74 14.37 5.65
N ILE A 15 -13.91 13.54 5.03
CA ILE A 15 -14.30 12.76 3.85
C ILE A 15 -14.98 11.45 4.21
N TYR A 16 -14.65 10.88 5.37
CA TYR A 16 -15.16 9.58 5.76
C TYR A 16 -16.55 9.66 6.38
N LYS A 17 -17.35 8.66 6.02
CA LYS A 17 -18.64 8.36 6.64
C LYS A 17 -18.64 6.90 7.02
N GLN A 18 -19.19 6.60 8.19
CA GLN A 18 -19.34 5.21 8.64
C GLN A 18 -20.05 4.39 7.57
N PRO A 19 -19.47 3.24 7.15
CA PRO A 19 -20.09 2.37 6.18
C PRO A 19 -21.43 1.85 6.72
N LYS A 20 -22.39 1.67 5.82
CA LYS A 20 -23.72 1.14 6.16
C LYS A 20 -23.81 -0.38 6.07
N ASP A 21 -22.83 -1.03 5.43
CA ASP A 21 -22.80 -2.47 5.31
C ASP A 21 -22.45 -3.11 6.66
N LYS A 22 -23.35 -3.97 7.14
CA LYS A 22 -23.21 -4.70 8.40
C LYS A 22 -22.08 -5.73 8.38
N ASN A 23 -21.59 -6.11 7.20
CA ASN A 23 -20.46 -7.01 7.06
C ASN A 23 -19.12 -6.32 7.32
N ILE A 24 -19.07 -4.98 7.34
CA ILE A 24 -17.88 -4.24 7.73
C ILE A 24 -17.80 -4.24 9.26
N ILE A 25 -16.90 -5.07 9.78
CA ILE A 25 -16.67 -5.26 11.22
C ILE A 25 -15.86 -4.08 11.77
N LYS A 26 -14.85 -3.63 11.00
CA LYS A 26 -14.03 -2.47 11.32
C LYS A 26 -13.78 -1.64 10.07
N GLY A 27 -14.11 -0.35 10.15
CA GLY A 27 -13.89 0.62 9.09
C GLY A 27 -12.62 1.44 9.31
N MET A 28 -12.58 2.62 8.71
CA MET A 28 -11.45 3.55 8.76
C MET A 28 -11.23 4.10 10.18
N GLY A 29 -9.96 4.29 10.57
CA GLY A 29 -9.56 4.74 11.92
C GLY A 29 -8.70 3.73 12.69
N ASP A 30 -8.26 2.67 12.02
CA ASP A 30 -7.27 1.70 12.48
C ASP A 30 -6.41 1.27 11.29
N ASP A 31 -5.36 0.47 11.52
CA ASP A 31 -4.37 0.09 10.50
C ASP A 31 -4.99 -0.68 9.31
N CYS A 32 -6.14 -1.32 9.47
CA CYS A 32 -6.83 -2.03 8.39
C CYS A 32 -8.36 -1.96 8.48
N ALA A 33 -9.01 -2.11 7.32
CA ALA A 33 -10.42 -2.45 7.25
C ALA A 33 -10.64 -3.96 7.47
N VAL A 34 -11.74 -4.32 8.13
CA VAL A 34 -12.10 -5.71 8.42
C VAL A 34 -13.52 -5.99 7.92
N VAL A 35 -13.66 -6.96 7.02
CA VAL A 35 -14.92 -7.27 6.33
C VAL A 35 -15.23 -8.77 6.37
N LYS A 36 -16.49 -9.12 6.63
CA LYS A 36 -16.98 -10.50 6.56
C LYS A 36 -17.41 -10.86 5.14
N VAL A 37 -16.79 -11.88 4.55
CA VAL A 37 -17.11 -12.38 3.21
C VAL A 37 -17.16 -13.90 3.22
N GLY A 38 -18.29 -14.49 2.80
CA GLY A 38 -18.43 -15.94 2.68
C GLY A 38 -18.13 -16.72 3.97
N GLY A 39 -18.48 -16.16 5.13
CA GLY A 39 -18.21 -16.77 6.44
C GLY A 39 -16.77 -16.62 6.96
N LYS A 40 -15.88 -15.97 6.20
CA LYS A 40 -14.52 -15.62 6.63
C LYS A 40 -14.41 -14.12 6.91
N THR A 41 -13.35 -13.75 7.61
CA THR A 41 -12.97 -12.36 7.86
C THR A 41 -11.78 -12.02 6.97
N LEU A 42 -11.93 -10.98 6.15
CA LEU A 42 -10.85 -10.38 5.38
C LEU A 42 -10.35 -9.15 6.11
N VAL A 43 -9.03 -9.01 6.18
CA VAL A 43 -8.32 -7.83 6.67
C VAL A 43 -7.67 -7.19 5.45
N ILE A 44 -7.91 -5.90 5.25
CA ILE A 44 -7.55 -5.17 4.03
C ILE A 44 -6.89 -3.87 4.45
N THR A 45 -5.68 -3.64 3.99
CA THR A 45 -4.98 -2.35 4.10
C THR A 45 -4.58 -1.87 2.71
N THR A 46 -4.17 -0.62 2.62
CA THR A 46 -3.47 -0.09 1.46
C THR A 46 -2.56 1.04 1.90
N ASP A 47 -1.37 1.09 1.31
CA ASP A 47 -0.36 2.12 1.57
C ASP A 47 0.24 2.65 0.27
N THR A 48 0.49 3.95 0.25
CA THR A 48 1.14 4.64 -0.87
C THR A 48 2.52 5.15 -0.47
N LEU A 49 3.53 4.79 -1.27
CA LEU A 49 4.90 5.30 -1.17
C LEU A 49 5.21 6.21 -2.36
N VAL A 50 5.64 7.43 -2.06
CA VAL A 50 5.99 8.45 -3.05
C VAL A 50 7.49 8.75 -2.98
N ASP A 51 8.17 8.68 -4.13
CA ASP A 51 9.60 9.00 -4.27
C ASP A 51 9.87 10.49 -4.02
N GLY A 52 10.66 10.82 -3.00
CA GLY A 52 10.89 12.17 -2.49
C GLY A 52 10.22 12.45 -1.14
N ASP A 53 9.18 11.70 -0.78
CA ASP A 53 8.44 11.88 0.49
C ASP A 53 8.60 10.67 1.42
N HIS A 54 8.39 9.45 0.92
CA HIS A 54 8.38 8.22 1.72
C HIS A 54 9.65 7.37 1.54
N PHE A 55 10.30 7.52 0.38
CA PHE A 55 11.62 7.00 0.05
C PHE A 55 12.28 7.96 -0.92
N SER A 56 13.54 7.72 -1.28
CA SER A 56 14.17 8.41 -2.41
C SER A 56 15.13 7.49 -3.12
N LEU A 57 15.04 7.38 -4.45
CA LEU A 57 16.00 6.61 -5.23
C LEU A 57 17.39 7.26 -5.30
N GLU A 58 17.53 8.50 -4.82
CA GLU A 58 18.84 9.14 -4.64
C GLU A 58 19.63 8.53 -3.46
N TYR A 59 18.91 8.04 -2.43
CA TYR A 59 19.51 7.53 -1.20
C TYR A 59 19.34 6.03 -0.99
N PHE A 60 18.31 5.42 -1.58
CA PHE A 60 17.98 4.01 -1.40
C PHE A 60 18.06 3.23 -2.71
N ILE A 61 18.51 1.98 -2.61
CA ILE A 61 18.48 1.09 -3.76
C ILE A 61 17.04 0.65 -4.04
N ALA A 62 16.66 0.59 -5.32
CA ALA A 62 15.33 0.21 -5.79
C ALA A 62 14.79 -1.09 -5.17
N ARG A 63 15.66 -2.09 -5.00
CA ARG A 63 15.30 -3.36 -4.33
C ARG A 63 14.88 -3.18 -2.88
N GLN A 64 15.51 -2.28 -2.11
CA GLN A 64 15.09 -1.99 -0.74
C GLN A 64 13.74 -1.29 -0.70
N VAL A 65 13.48 -0.38 -1.64
CA VAL A 65 12.17 0.26 -1.79
C VAL A 65 11.08 -0.78 -2.03
N GLY A 66 11.33 -1.74 -2.93
CA GLY A 66 10.41 -2.85 -3.16
C GLY A 66 10.14 -3.73 -1.93
N LYS A 67 11.17 -3.98 -1.10
CA LYS A 67 10.98 -4.70 0.18
C LYS A 67 10.08 -3.91 1.12
N LYS A 68 10.43 -2.63 1.33
CA LYS A 68 9.69 -1.72 2.20
C LYS A 68 8.21 -1.65 1.81
N ALA A 69 7.91 -1.58 0.53
CA ALA A 69 6.53 -1.48 0.03
C ALA A 69 5.63 -2.65 0.48
N ILE A 70 6.15 -3.88 0.50
CA ILE A 70 5.40 -5.04 0.99
C ILE A 70 5.44 -5.11 2.53
N GLU A 71 6.58 -4.79 3.15
CA GLU A 71 6.76 -4.91 4.60
C GLU A 71 5.83 -3.99 5.40
N ILE A 72 5.55 -2.77 4.93
CA ILE A 72 4.59 -1.86 5.60
C ILE A 72 3.18 -2.45 5.63
N ASN A 73 2.68 -2.94 4.49
CA ASN A 73 1.36 -3.56 4.40
C ASN A 73 1.29 -4.89 5.20
N VAL A 74 2.36 -5.67 5.21
CA VAL A 74 2.45 -6.89 6.05
C VAL A 74 2.40 -6.53 7.53
N SER A 75 3.02 -5.42 7.94
CA SER A 75 3.01 -4.92 9.31
C SER A 75 1.59 -4.58 9.76
N ASP A 76 0.83 -3.84 8.95
CA ASP A 76 -0.57 -3.47 9.24
C ASP A 76 -1.46 -4.70 9.37
N ILE A 77 -1.39 -5.63 8.40
CA ILE A 77 -2.18 -6.87 8.50
C ILE A 77 -1.79 -7.64 9.77
N GLY A 78 -0.51 -7.65 10.13
CA GLY A 78 0.01 -8.30 11.33
C GLY A 78 -0.45 -7.65 12.63
N SER A 79 -0.51 -6.31 12.70
CA SER A 79 -0.99 -5.57 13.89
C SER A 79 -2.46 -5.90 14.19
N MET A 80 -3.22 -6.22 13.15
CA MET A 80 -4.62 -6.63 13.22
C MET A 80 -4.84 -8.13 13.45
N GLY A 81 -3.76 -8.91 13.65
CA GLY A 81 -3.81 -10.36 13.83
C GLY A 81 -4.19 -11.13 12.56
N GLY A 82 -4.10 -10.48 11.39
CA GLY A 82 -4.35 -11.07 10.09
C GLY A 82 -3.16 -11.89 9.59
N ILE A 83 -3.41 -12.67 8.54
CA ILE A 83 -2.36 -13.38 7.79
C ILE A 83 -2.40 -12.84 6.36
N PRO A 84 -1.37 -12.11 5.91
CA PRO A 84 -1.36 -11.56 4.56
C PRO A 84 -1.28 -12.70 3.54
N LYS A 85 -1.95 -12.53 2.39
CA LYS A 85 -2.09 -13.57 1.36
C LYS A 85 -1.83 -13.05 -0.04
N TYR A 86 -2.47 -11.95 -0.38
CA TYR A 86 -2.45 -11.40 -1.73
C TYR A 86 -2.20 -9.91 -1.68
N ALA A 87 -1.48 -9.40 -2.67
CA ALA A 87 -1.23 -7.98 -2.87
C ALA A 87 -1.57 -7.61 -4.31
N LEU A 88 -2.10 -6.40 -4.48
CA LEU A 88 -2.13 -5.71 -5.77
C LEU A 88 -1.04 -4.65 -5.75
N VAL A 89 -0.43 -4.32 -6.89
CA VAL A 89 0.57 -3.25 -6.96
C VAL A 89 0.19 -2.26 -8.05
N SER A 90 -0.15 -1.04 -7.67
CA SER A 90 -0.42 0.07 -8.59
C SER A 90 0.79 0.99 -8.65
N LEU A 91 1.25 1.29 -9.86
CA LEU A 91 2.43 2.12 -10.10
C LEU A 91 2.08 3.36 -10.92
N VAL A 92 2.61 4.51 -10.48
CA VAL A 92 2.72 5.72 -11.29
C VAL A 92 4.19 5.90 -11.68
N LEU A 93 4.48 5.93 -12.98
CA LEU A 93 5.85 5.89 -13.48
C LEU A 93 6.20 7.16 -14.28
N PRO A 94 7.31 7.85 -13.96
CA PRO A 94 7.94 8.80 -14.86
C PRO A 94 8.33 8.13 -16.17
N LYS A 95 8.17 8.83 -17.30
CA LYS A 95 8.45 8.27 -18.63
C LYS A 95 9.92 7.93 -18.86
N GLU A 96 10.80 8.72 -18.26
CA GLU A 96 12.26 8.56 -18.37
C GLU A 96 12.82 7.59 -17.31
N LEU A 97 11.97 6.93 -16.52
CA LEU A 97 12.42 5.98 -15.51
C LEU A 97 12.93 4.69 -16.19
N ASP A 98 14.16 4.32 -15.89
CA ASP A 98 14.76 3.08 -16.40
C ASP A 98 13.98 1.84 -15.95
N VAL A 99 13.71 0.94 -16.89
CA VAL A 99 12.99 -0.33 -16.64
C VAL A 99 13.68 -1.18 -15.57
N SER A 100 15.01 -1.12 -15.49
CA SER A 100 15.80 -1.84 -14.49
C SER A 100 15.47 -1.46 -13.04
N VAL A 101 15.01 -0.23 -12.81
CA VAL A 101 14.54 0.23 -11.50
C VAL A 101 13.29 -0.56 -11.08
N ILE A 102 12.34 -0.73 -12.00
CA ILE A 102 11.10 -1.49 -11.76
C ILE A 102 11.41 -2.98 -11.56
N ASP A 103 12.35 -3.52 -12.33
CA ASP A 103 12.80 -4.90 -12.14
C ASP A 103 13.37 -5.13 -10.73
N GLU A 104 14.20 -4.22 -10.23
CA GLU A 104 14.76 -4.31 -8.88
C GLU A 104 13.71 -4.09 -7.79
N ILE A 105 12.77 -3.15 -7.96
CA ILE A 105 11.62 -2.99 -7.05
C ILE A 105 10.85 -4.31 -6.95
N TYR A 106 10.43 -4.90 -8.07
CA TYR A 106 9.70 -6.17 -8.04
C TYR A 106 10.52 -7.35 -7.51
N LYS A 107 11.85 -7.35 -7.70
CA LYS A 107 12.72 -8.35 -7.02
C LYS A 107 12.61 -8.20 -5.51
N GLY A 108 12.70 -6.98 -4.99
CA GLY A 108 12.53 -6.69 -3.56
C GLY A 108 11.17 -7.10 -3.02
N MET A 109 10.10 -6.76 -3.74
CA MET A 109 8.73 -7.15 -3.37
C MET A 109 8.57 -8.68 -3.33
N ARG A 110 9.07 -9.40 -4.34
CA ARG A 110 9.00 -10.88 -4.36
C ARG A 110 9.82 -11.53 -3.26
N GLU A 111 10.96 -10.96 -2.86
CA GLU A 111 11.73 -11.49 -1.74
C GLU A 111 10.93 -11.46 -0.44
N VAL A 112 10.26 -10.34 -0.16
CA VAL A 112 9.39 -10.21 1.02
C VAL A 112 8.14 -11.07 0.86
N GLY A 113 7.52 -11.06 -0.33
CA GLY A 113 6.38 -11.91 -0.64
C GLY A 113 6.66 -13.39 -0.38
N ASN A 114 7.81 -13.90 -0.81
CA ASN A 114 8.24 -15.27 -0.53
C ASN A 114 8.45 -15.53 0.97
N ARG A 115 9.04 -14.57 1.70
CA ARG A 115 9.26 -14.68 3.16
C ARG A 115 7.92 -14.77 3.92
N TYR A 116 6.95 -13.94 3.58
CA TYR A 116 5.65 -13.85 4.28
C TYR A 116 4.54 -14.67 3.62
N LYS A 117 4.84 -15.39 2.52
CA LYS A 117 3.87 -16.15 1.71
C LYS A 117 2.73 -15.26 1.17
N VAL A 118 3.10 -14.07 0.72
CA VAL A 118 2.24 -13.10 0.05
C VAL A 118 2.52 -13.14 -1.45
N GLU A 119 1.47 -13.28 -2.24
CA GLU A 119 1.55 -13.34 -3.69
C GLU A 119 1.04 -12.03 -4.31
N ILE A 120 1.80 -11.45 -5.23
CA ILE A 120 1.35 -10.31 -6.02
C ILE A 120 0.49 -10.85 -7.17
N ILE A 121 -0.81 -10.58 -7.13
CA ILE A 121 -1.79 -11.22 -8.02
C ILE A 121 -2.30 -10.29 -9.13
N GLY A 122 -1.77 -9.07 -9.22
CA GLY A 122 -2.18 -8.11 -10.22
C GLY A 122 -1.80 -6.70 -9.82
N GLY A 123 -2.40 -5.73 -10.51
CA GLY A 123 -2.05 -4.34 -10.30
C GLY A 123 -2.45 -3.45 -11.46
N ASN A 124 -1.90 -2.24 -11.46
CA ASN A 124 -2.11 -1.24 -12.49
C ASN A 124 -0.82 -0.48 -12.76
N ILE A 125 -0.63 0.00 -13.99
CA ILE A 125 0.48 0.87 -14.34
C ILE A 125 -0.07 2.08 -15.07
N THR A 126 0.35 3.27 -14.65
CA THR A 126 0.07 4.52 -15.34
C THR A 126 1.29 5.43 -15.36
N HIS A 127 1.24 6.45 -16.21
CA HIS A 127 2.30 7.46 -16.29
C HIS A 127 2.00 8.66 -15.41
N GLY A 128 3.05 9.21 -14.79
CA GLY A 128 2.98 10.46 -14.02
C GLY A 128 4.33 11.16 -13.96
N LYS A 129 4.42 12.23 -13.16
CA LYS A 129 5.66 13.00 -13.03
C LYS A 129 6.64 12.41 -12.01
N GLN A 130 6.14 11.58 -11.10
CA GLN A 130 6.86 11.08 -9.93
C GLN A 130 6.61 9.58 -9.81
N LEU A 131 7.60 8.85 -9.28
CA LEU A 131 7.43 7.44 -8.98
C LEU A 131 6.57 7.28 -7.73
N VAL A 132 5.44 6.59 -7.89
CA VAL A 132 4.52 6.24 -6.79
C VAL A 132 4.27 4.74 -6.82
N ILE A 133 4.33 4.12 -5.66
CA ILE A 133 4.05 2.70 -5.44
C ILE A 133 2.89 2.62 -4.46
N ASP A 134 1.79 2.02 -4.88
CA ASP A 134 0.58 1.82 -4.09
C ASP A 134 0.29 0.32 -4.02
N ILE A 135 0.01 -0.20 -2.83
CA ILE A 135 -0.17 -1.63 -2.57
C ILE A 135 -1.44 -1.85 -1.76
#